data_AF-A0A0F8YK46-F1
#
_entry.id   AF-A0A0F8YK46-F1
#
_cell.length_a   1.000
_cell.length_b   1.000
_cell.length_c   1.000
_cell.angle_alpha   90.00
_cell.angle_beta   90.00
_cell.angle_gamma   90.00
#
_symmetry.space_group_name_H-M   'P 1'
#
loop_
_entity.id
_entity.type
_entity.pdbx_description
1 polymer ?
#
loop_
_entity_poly.entity_id
_entity_poly.type
_entity_poly.pdbx_seq_one_letter_code
_entity_poly.pdbx_strand_id
1 'polypeptide(L)'
;MEIFDGYGKFKKIGRHGCYGPGETEDVEAAAQICKRLDIPYYTFDLREAYRKHVIGYFKHEYLLGRTPNPCVVCNQKIKFGFLLEKAMEKGVGFQFFATGHYAKLAKTGGRFLLKKAEDRSKDQTYFLYRLTRKQLSRTLFPLGEYTKAQVKKIARSMELETAYKAESQDFVAKNDYAVLFNEEEVKGGDIVDENGNLLGRHRGIIHYTIGQRRGLGIASDRPLYVTNIDAENNRIVVGSRENLFSKGLIAKDLNLMAIDRLD
;
A
#
# COMPACT_ATOMS: atom_id res chain seq x y z
N MET A 1 2.53 -8.51 13.50
CA MET A 1 1.17 -8.92 13.07
C MET A 1 1.34 -9.98 12.01
N GLU A 2 0.48 -10.98 12.00
CA GLU A 2 0.46 -12.02 10.97
C GLU A 2 -0.72 -11.73 10.05
N ILE A 3 -0.45 -11.55 8.76
CA ILE A 3 -1.43 -11.16 7.75
C ILE A 3 -1.42 -12.09 6.56
N PHE A 4 -0.36 -12.87 6.34
CA PHE A 4 -0.28 -13.83 5.24
C PHE A 4 -0.94 -15.16 5.64
N ASP A 5 -1.91 -15.58 4.84
CA ASP A 5 -2.71 -16.79 5.10
C ASP A 5 -2.54 -17.88 4.04
N GLY A 6 -1.51 -17.76 3.20
CA GLY A 6 -1.24 -18.68 2.10
C GLY A 6 -2.07 -18.42 0.84
N TYR A 7 -2.96 -17.43 0.81
CA TYR A 7 -3.73 -17.17 -0.40
C TYR A 7 -2.98 -16.45 -1.48
N GLY A 8 -3.11 -17.00 -2.67
CA GLY A 8 -2.50 -16.54 -3.89
C GLY A 8 -1.51 -17.58 -4.42
N LYS A 9 -1.30 -17.59 -5.73
CA LYS A 9 -0.42 -18.57 -6.39
C LYS A 9 1.06 -18.14 -6.33
N PHE A 10 1.61 -18.00 -5.12
CA PHE A 10 3.01 -17.55 -4.93
C PHE A 10 4.03 -18.61 -5.35
N LYS A 11 4.99 -18.24 -6.21
CA LYS A 11 6.19 -19.06 -6.47
C LYS A 11 7.22 -18.82 -5.36
N LYS A 12 7.82 -19.90 -4.84
CA LYS A 12 8.64 -19.94 -3.62
C LYS A 12 9.92 -19.08 -3.58
N ILE A 13 10.21 -18.22 -4.56
CA ILE A 13 11.54 -17.57 -4.64
C ILE A 13 11.46 -16.12 -5.16
N GLY A 14 11.67 -15.14 -4.27
CA GLY A 14 12.18 -13.80 -4.59
C GLY A 14 11.50 -12.61 -3.88
N ARG A 15 12.31 -11.58 -3.56
CA ARG A 15 12.09 -10.27 -2.88
C ARG A 15 10.79 -10.08 -2.06
N HIS A 16 10.98 -9.80 -0.76
CA HIS A 16 9.94 -9.56 0.25
C HIS A 16 9.01 -8.37 -0.06
N GLY A 17 7.72 -8.67 -0.29
CA GLY A 17 6.64 -7.68 -0.20
C GLY A 17 5.95 -7.74 1.16
N CYS A 18 5.06 -6.80 1.45
CA CYS A 18 4.32 -6.77 2.72
C CYS A 18 3.39 -7.99 2.91
N TYR A 19 2.81 -8.51 1.83
CA TYR A 19 1.97 -9.70 1.85
C TYR A 19 2.60 -10.81 0.99
N GLY A 20 2.97 -11.91 1.63
CA GLY A 20 3.58 -13.06 0.97
C GLY A 20 4.29 -14.01 1.94
N PRO A 21 4.92 -15.08 1.42
CA PRO A 21 5.49 -16.16 2.23
C PRO A 21 6.70 -15.74 3.07
N GLY A 22 7.27 -14.55 2.83
CA GLY A 22 8.42 -14.02 3.58
C GLY A 22 8.06 -13.39 4.94
N GLU A 23 6.79 -13.48 5.37
CA GLU A 23 6.31 -12.89 6.63
C GLU A 23 6.91 -13.59 7.85
N THR A 24 7.09 -14.91 7.80
CA THR A 24 7.61 -15.67 8.94
C THR A 24 9.01 -15.20 9.31
N GLU A 25 9.89 -14.99 8.33
CA GLU A 25 11.24 -14.48 8.57
C GLU A 25 11.23 -13.04 9.12
N ASP A 26 10.26 -12.21 8.70
CA ASP A 26 10.10 -10.85 9.22
C ASP A 26 9.62 -10.83 10.68
N VAL A 27 8.69 -11.73 11.03
CA VAL A 27 8.19 -11.93 12.40
C VAL A 27 9.29 -12.46 13.32
N GLU A 28 10.09 -13.42 12.86
CA GLU A 28 11.23 -13.95 13.62
C GLU A 28 12.32 -12.89 13.83
N ALA A 29 12.67 -12.14 12.78
CA ALA A 29 13.65 -11.05 12.89
C ALA A 29 13.21 -9.97 13.89
N ALA A 30 11.92 -9.61 13.91
CA ALA A 30 11.37 -8.67 14.88
C ALA A 30 11.46 -9.21 16.32
N ALA A 31 11.13 -10.50 16.53
CA ALA A 31 11.23 -11.14 17.83
C ALA A 31 12.66 -11.12 18.38
N GLN A 32 13.67 -11.38 17.54
CA GLN A 32 15.08 -11.34 17.95
C GLN A 32 15.54 -9.93 18.34
N ILE A 33 15.12 -8.90 17.61
CA ILE A 33 15.44 -7.50 17.96
C ILE A 33 14.82 -7.13 19.30
N CYS A 34 13.54 -7.46 19.50
CA CYS A 34 12.85 -7.22 20.77
C CYS A 34 13.53 -7.93 21.94
N LYS A 35 13.93 -9.19 21.77
CA LYS A 35 14.69 -9.94 22.77
C LYS A 35 16.01 -9.27 23.13
N ARG A 36 16.75 -8.78 22.12
CA ARG A 36 18.03 -8.08 22.34
C ARG A 36 17.87 -6.75 23.09
N LEU A 37 16.76 -6.05 22.84
CA LEU A 37 16.46 -4.74 23.44
C LEU A 37 15.68 -4.85 24.77
N ASP A 38 15.42 -6.05 25.26
CA ASP A 38 14.58 -6.31 26.44
C ASP A 38 13.19 -5.66 26.33
N ILE A 39 12.57 -5.78 25.15
CA ILE A 39 11.23 -5.27 24.85
C ILE A 39 10.27 -6.47 24.71
N PRO A 40 9.15 -6.52 25.44
CA PRO A 40 8.13 -7.55 25.25
C PRO A 40 7.64 -7.59 23.80
N TYR A 41 7.60 -8.80 23.23
CA TYR A 41 7.18 -9.03 21.86
C TYR A 41 5.83 -9.75 21.81
N TYR A 42 4.93 -9.24 20.97
CA TYR A 42 3.61 -9.82 20.75
C TYR A 42 3.33 -9.95 19.26
N THR A 43 2.75 -11.08 18.86
CA THR A 43 2.17 -11.28 17.54
C THR A 43 0.66 -11.38 17.65
N PHE A 44 -0.03 -10.83 16.66
CA PHE A 44 -1.48 -10.87 16.57
C PHE A 44 -1.86 -11.34 15.18
N ASP A 45 -2.71 -12.36 15.14
CA ASP A 45 -3.31 -12.88 13.92
C ASP A 45 -4.36 -11.91 13.41
N LEU A 46 -4.10 -11.35 12.22
CA LEU A 46 -4.97 -10.42 11.51
C LEU A 46 -5.28 -10.91 10.09
N ARG A 47 -5.04 -12.20 9.80
CA ARG A 47 -5.19 -12.79 8.46
C ARG A 47 -6.58 -12.55 7.86
N GLU A 48 -7.64 -12.85 8.62
CA GLU A 48 -9.02 -12.65 8.18
C GLU A 48 -9.33 -11.17 7.89
N ALA A 49 -8.98 -10.29 8.82
CA ALA A 49 -9.19 -8.85 8.68
C ALA A 49 -8.44 -8.29 7.47
N TYR A 50 -7.19 -8.71 7.28
CA TYR A 50 -6.38 -8.31 6.13
C TYR A 50 -6.98 -8.80 4.82
N ARG A 51 -7.40 -10.07 4.77
CA ARG A 51 -8.02 -10.64 3.58
C ARG A 51 -9.26 -9.87 3.17
N LYS A 52 -10.15 -9.62 4.13
CA LYS A 52 -11.41 -8.93 3.89
C LYS A 52 -11.19 -7.49 3.47
N HIS A 53 -10.40 -6.74 4.25
CA HIS A 53 -10.34 -5.29 4.13
C HIS A 53 -9.27 -4.77 3.17
N VAL A 54 -8.19 -5.53 2.94
CA VAL A 54 -7.09 -5.11 2.06
C VAL A 54 -7.11 -5.90 0.76
N ILE A 55 -7.05 -7.23 0.80
CA ILE A 55 -7.05 -8.06 -0.42
C ILE A 55 -8.40 -7.95 -1.15
N GLY A 56 -9.52 -8.05 -0.43
CA GLY A 56 -10.86 -7.90 -1.01
C GLY A 56 -11.07 -6.56 -1.70
N TYR A 57 -10.71 -5.45 -1.03
CA TYR A 57 -10.71 -4.10 -1.62
C TYR A 57 -9.84 -4.03 -2.88
N PHE A 58 -8.61 -4.52 -2.79
CA PHE A 58 -7.65 -4.48 -3.89
C PHE A 58 -8.16 -5.21 -5.12
N LYS A 59 -8.66 -6.44 -4.95
CA LYS A 59 -9.23 -7.20 -6.05
C LYS A 59 -10.45 -6.52 -6.65
N HIS A 60 -11.37 -6.07 -5.81
CA HIS A 60 -12.61 -5.44 -6.24
C HIS A 60 -12.35 -4.21 -7.13
N GLU A 61 -11.46 -3.31 -6.73
CA GLU A 61 -11.17 -2.11 -7.52
C GLU A 61 -10.51 -2.44 -8.87
N TYR A 62 -9.61 -3.42 -8.92
CA TYR A 62 -9.00 -3.87 -10.18
C TYR A 62 -10.03 -4.50 -11.14
N LEU A 63 -10.99 -5.27 -10.62
CA LEU A 63 -12.08 -5.83 -11.42
C LEU A 63 -13.04 -4.76 -11.95
N LEU A 64 -13.08 -3.59 -11.30
CA LEU A 64 -13.78 -2.40 -11.79
C LEU A 64 -12.93 -1.53 -12.75
N GLY A 65 -11.76 -2.00 -13.17
CA GLY A 65 -10.86 -1.26 -14.07
C GLY A 65 -10.15 -0.07 -13.40
N ARG A 66 -10.06 -0.04 -12.07
CA ARG A 66 -9.38 1.01 -11.31
C ARG A 66 -8.05 0.52 -10.75
N THR A 67 -7.17 1.45 -10.40
CA THR A 67 -5.88 1.15 -9.76
C THR A 67 -5.94 1.48 -8.26
N PRO A 68 -6.18 0.49 -7.38
CA PRO A 68 -6.26 0.71 -5.94
C PRO A 68 -4.89 0.99 -5.29
N ASN A 69 -4.93 1.67 -4.14
CA ASN A 69 -3.78 1.80 -3.24
C ASN A 69 -4.03 1.02 -1.94
N PRO A 70 -3.56 -0.23 -1.84
CA PRO A 70 -3.82 -1.08 -0.68
C PRO A 70 -3.07 -0.63 0.58
N CYS A 71 -1.93 0.06 0.44
CA CYS A 71 -1.15 0.56 1.57
C CYS A 71 -1.92 1.60 2.38
N VAL A 72 -2.69 2.48 1.71
CA VAL A 72 -3.57 3.47 2.35
C VAL A 72 -4.64 2.77 3.19
N VAL A 73 -5.26 1.72 2.66
CA VAL A 73 -6.31 0.96 3.37
C VAL A 73 -5.72 0.13 4.51
N CYS A 74 -4.57 -0.51 4.29
CA CYS A 74 -3.83 -1.26 5.31
C CYS A 74 -3.46 -0.36 6.49
N ASN A 75 -2.94 0.84 6.24
CA ASN A 75 -2.67 1.80 7.32
C ASN A 75 -3.96 2.14 8.07
N GLN A 76 -5.00 2.58 7.37
CA GLN A 76 -6.24 3.01 8.02
C GLN A 76 -6.91 1.90 8.85
N LYS A 77 -7.05 0.70 8.28
CA LYS A 77 -7.88 -0.37 8.86
C LYS A 77 -7.05 -1.36 9.69
N ILE A 78 -5.88 -1.78 9.19
CA ILE A 78 -5.10 -2.84 9.82
C ILE A 78 -4.16 -2.25 10.87
N LYS A 79 -3.18 -1.44 10.46
CA LYS A 79 -2.11 -0.98 11.37
C LYS A 79 -2.61 -0.07 12.48
N PHE A 80 -3.50 0.87 12.14
CA PHE A 80 -4.05 1.85 13.08
C PHE A 80 -5.47 1.47 13.57
N GLY A 81 -5.97 0.28 13.22
CA GLY A 81 -7.28 -0.22 13.62
C GLY A 81 -7.16 -1.59 14.26
N PHE A 82 -7.43 -2.64 13.50
CA PHE A 82 -7.49 -4.03 13.98
C PHE A 82 -6.28 -4.47 14.81
N LEU A 83 -5.05 -4.03 14.46
CA LEU A 83 -3.86 -4.35 15.26
C LEU A 83 -3.98 -3.83 16.70
N LEU A 84 -4.42 -2.59 16.86
CA LEU A 84 -4.55 -1.93 18.16
C LEU A 84 -5.73 -2.51 18.95
N GLU A 85 -6.84 -2.77 18.27
CA GLU A 85 -8.02 -3.44 18.84
C GLU A 85 -7.63 -4.83 19.37
N LYS A 86 -6.92 -5.63 18.56
CA LYS A 86 -6.48 -6.97 18.95
C LYS A 86 -5.50 -6.96 20.11
N ALA A 87 -4.58 -5.99 20.15
CA ALA A 87 -3.67 -5.82 21.26
C ALA A 87 -4.42 -5.53 22.58
N MET A 88 -5.41 -4.62 22.55
CA MET A 88 -6.24 -4.31 23.71
C MET A 88 -7.10 -5.50 24.15
N GLU A 89 -7.73 -6.23 23.21
CA GLU A 89 -8.48 -7.47 23.50
C GLU A 89 -7.63 -8.51 24.23
N LYS A 90 -6.34 -8.59 23.91
CA LYS A 90 -5.38 -9.52 24.52
C LYS A 90 -4.73 -8.98 25.80
N GLY A 91 -5.23 -7.86 26.34
CA GLY A 91 -4.77 -7.30 27.60
C GLY A 91 -3.44 -6.53 27.51
N VAL A 92 -2.95 -6.23 26.30
CA VAL A 92 -1.76 -5.38 26.14
C VAL A 92 -2.16 -3.93 26.34
N GLY A 93 -1.87 -3.40 27.53
CA GLY A 93 -2.10 -2.00 27.87
C GLY A 93 -1.05 -1.08 27.26
N PHE A 94 -1.49 -0.06 26.52
CA PHE A 94 -0.61 0.99 25.98
C PHE A 94 -1.32 2.35 25.96
N GLN A 95 -0.58 3.43 26.18
CA GLN A 95 -1.12 4.79 26.04
C GLN A 95 -0.99 5.29 24.60
N PHE A 96 0.16 5.02 23.97
CA PHE A 96 0.51 5.44 22.63
C PHE A 96 0.93 4.26 21.74
N PHE A 97 0.77 4.43 20.44
CA PHE A 97 1.21 3.53 19.39
C PHE A 97 2.27 4.21 18.53
N ALA A 98 3.49 3.66 18.50
CA ALA A 98 4.57 4.15 17.66
C ALA A 98 4.71 3.32 16.39
N THR A 99 4.99 3.97 15.26
CA THR A 99 5.30 3.27 14.00
C THR A 99 6.56 3.81 13.34
N GLY A 100 7.19 2.98 12.52
CA GLY A 100 8.34 3.39 11.69
C GLY A 100 7.96 4.24 10.47
N HIS A 101 6.78 4.89 10.46
CA HIS A 101 6.44 5.78 9.36
C HIS A 101 7.22 7.10 9.47
N TYR A 102 7.73 7.55 8.33
CA TYR A 102 8.30 8.89 8.17
C TYR A 102 7.16 9.88 7.98
N ALA A 103 6.67 10.41 9.09
CA ALA A 103 5.67 11.47 9.15
C ALA A 103 5.83 12.25 10.45
N LYS A 104 5.24 13.45 10.54
CA LYS A 104 5.22 14.26 11.76
C LYS A 104 3.79 14.50 12.21
N LEU A 105 3.61 14.60 13.51
CA LEU A 105 2.33 14.98 14.10
C LEU A 105 2.51 16.31 14.83
N ALA A 106 1.66 17.29 14.53
CA ALA A 106 1.60 18.54 15.27
C ALA A 106 0.21 18.71 15.88
N LYS A 107 0.15 19.36 17.04
CA LYS A 107 -1.10 19.76 17.68
C LYS A 107 -1.24 21.28 17.61
N THR A 108 -2.29 21.77 16.97
CA THR A 108 -2.54 23.22 16.83
C THR A 108 -4.03 23.47 17.06
N GLY A 109 -4.38 24.37 17.98
CA GLY A 109 -5.79 24.69 18.30
C GLY A 109 -6.64 23.45 18.68
N GLY A 110 -6.05 22.50 19.40
CA GLY A 110 -6.74 21.25 19.79
C GLY A 110 -6.92 20.21 18.66
N ARG A 111 -6.44 20.50 17.45
CA ARG A 111 -6.50 19.63 16.26
C ARG A 111 -5.16 18.94 16.03
N PHE A 112 -5.22 17.72 15.50
CA PHE A 112 -4.04 16.97 15.08
C PHE A 112 -3.80 17.22 13.59
N LEU A 113 -2.56 17.58 13.26
CA LEU A 113 -2.12 17.87 11.90
C LEU A 113 -1.04 16.85 11.51
N LEU A 114 -1.30 16.09 10.46
CA LEU A 114 -0.29 15.26 9.82
C LEU A 114 0.61 16.16 8.96
N LYS A 115 1.90 16.17 9.28
CA LYS A 115 2.92 16.98 8.62
C LYS A 115 3.93 16.08 7.94
N LYS A 116 4.51 16.58 6.84
CA LYS A 116 5.56 15.87 6.12
C LYS A 116 6.80 15.67 6.99
N ALA A 117 7.44 14.51 6.88
CA ALA A 117 8.69 14.15 7.54
C ALA A 117 9.84 15.08 7.18
N GLU A 118 10.88 15.09 8.03
CA GLU A 118 12.13 15.78 7.75
C GLU A 118 12.77 15.29 6.45
N ASP A 119 12.84 13.97 6.29
CA ASP A 119 13.25 13.35 5.03
C ASP A 119 12.14 13.40 3.98
N ARG A 120 12.17 14.42 3.12
CA ARG A 120 11.18 14.58 2.03
C ARG A 120 11.17 13.41 1.05
N SER A 121 12.31 12.73 0.85
CA SER A 121 12.42 11.59 -0.06
C SER A 121 11.79 10.31 0.49
N LYS A 122 11.58 10.26 1.80
CA LYS A 122 10.97 9.13 2.52
C LYS A 122 9.62 9.46 3.13
N ASP A 123 9.09 10.66 2.90
CA ASP A 123 7.81 11.08 3.44
C ASP A 123 6.68 10.08 3.12
N GLN A 124 5.95 9.67 4.15
CA GLN A 124 4.87 8.69 4.04
C GLN A 124 3.50 9.28 4.38
N THR A 125 3.37 10.61 4.46
CA THR A 125 2.08 11.25 4.76
C THR A 125 1.00 10.91 3.74
N TYR A 126 1.38 10.72 2.47
CA TYR A 126 0.49 10.25 1.42
C TYR A 126 -0.13 8.89 1.74
N PHE A 127 0.53 7.98 2.46
CA PHE A 127 -0.06 6.69 2.81
C PHE A 127 -0.93 6.74 4.09
N LEU A 128 -0.94 7.89 4.77
CA LEU A 128 -1.61 8.10 6.05
C LEU A 128 -2.78 9.08 5.95
N TYR A 129 -3.10 9.59 4.74
CA TYR A 129 -4.13 10.63 4.57
C TYR A 129 -5.54 10.20 5.01
N ARG A 130 -5.82 8.89 5.13
CA ARG A 130 -7.12 8.36 5.60
C ARG A 130 -7.20 8.12 7.11
N LEU A 131 -6.14 8.42 7.87
CA LEU A 131 -6.19 8.28 9.32
C LEU A 131 -7.18 9.25 9.95
N THR A 132 -7.93 8.76 10.92
CA THR A 132 -8.89 9.57 11.68
C THR A 132 -8.19 10.33 12.80
N ARG A 133 -8.82 11.39 13.30
CA ARG A 133 -8.36 12.14 14.48
C ARG A 133 -8.14 11.23 15.70
N LYS A 134 -9.04 10.26 15.93
CA LYS A 134 -8.94 9.29 17.02
C LYS A 134 -7.71 8.39 16.89
N GLN A 135 -7.35 8.00 15.68
CA GLN A 135 -6.14 7.21 15.43
C GLN A 135 -4.88 8.05 15.66
N LEU A 136 -4.88 9.29 15.18
CA LEU A 136 -3.73 10.19 15.32
C LEU A 136 -3.48 10.61 16.77
N SER A 137 -4.54 10.76 17.59
CA SER A 137 -4.40 11.28 18.95
C SER A 137 -3.58 10.39 19.89
N ARG A 138 -3.40 9.11 19.53
CA ARG A 138 -2.60 8.13 20.27
C ARG A 138 -1.38 7.65 19.47
N THR A 139 -1.01 8.32 18.40
CA THR A 139 0.08 7.90 17.51
C THR A 139 1.36 8.68 17.74
N LEU A 140 2.49 7.98 17.70
CA LEU A 140 3.83 8.56 17.64
C LEU A 140 4.52 8.17 16.32
N PHE A 141 5.27 9.12 15.75
CA PHE A 141 6.11 8.90 14.57
C PHE A 141 7.58 9.23 14.90
N PRO A 142 8.31 8.33 15.60
CA PRO A 142 9.66 8.64 16.07
C PRO A 142 10.65 8.94 14.95
N LEU A 143 10.43 8.41 13.74
CA LEU A 143 11.31 8.62 12.59
C LEU A 143 11.05 9.95 11.86
N GLY A 144 9.99 10.69 12.24
CA GLY A 144 9.57 11.92 11.56
C GLY A 144 10.61 13.05 11.54
N GLU A 145 11.51 13.08 12.53
CA GLU A 145 12.57 14.09 12.69
C GLU A 145 13.93 13.63 12.16
N TYR A 146 14.01 12.43 11.58
CA TYR A 146 15.28 11.86 11.12
C TYR A 146 15.29 11.64 9.61
N THR A 147 16.46 11.86 9.01
CA THR A 147 16.78 11.35 7.68
C THR A 147 16.98 9.84 7.73
N LYS A 148 16.75 9.16 6.59
CA LYS A 148 17.03 7.72 6.49
C LYS A 148 18.48 7.38 6.81
N ALA A 149 19.41 8.26 6.43
CA ALA A 149 20.83 8.10 6.73
C ALA A 149 21.10 8.12 8.24
N GLN A 150 20.47 9.05 8.98
CA GLN A 150 20.56 9.11 10.44
C GLN A 150 19.96 7.86 11.09
N VAL A 151 18.78 7.40 10.64
CA VAL A 151 18.16 6.16 11.17
C VAL A 151 19.06 4.95 10.93
N LYS A 152 19.68 4.81 9.75
CA LYS A 152 20.66 3.75 9.49
C LYS A 152 21.89 3.85 10.37
N LYS A 153 22.38 5.06 10.66
CA LYS A 153 23.52 5.28 11.57
C LYS A 153 23.17 4.83 13.00
N ILE A 154 21.99 5.19 13.50
CA ILE A 154 21.49 4.77 14.82
C ILE A 154 21.39 3.24 14.89
N ALA A 155 20.76 2.62 13.87
CA ALA A 155 20.62 1.17 13.81
C ALA A 155 21.99 0.45 13.80
N ARG A 156 23.00 0.98 13.09
CA ARG A 156 24.37 0.43 13.11
C ARG A 156 25.05 0.58 14.45
N SER A 157 24.88 1.72 15.14
CA SER A 157 25.45 1.89 16.49
C SER A 157 24.81 0.98 17.54
N MET A 158 23.60 0.48 17.26
CA MET A 158 22.92 -0.55 18.06
C MET A 158 23.18 -1.96 17.51
N GLU A 159 24.05 -2.08 16.50
CA GLU A 159 24.39 -3.31 15.76
C GLU A 159 23.18 -4.11 15.29
N LEU A 160 22.11 -3.42 14.90
CA LEU A 160 20.90 -4.06 14.36
C LEU A 160 21.12 -4.45 12.90
N GLU A 161 20.95 -5.73 12.58
CA GLU A 161 21.10 -6.27 11.21
C GLU A 161 20.16 -5.59 10.20
N THR A 162 19.04 -5.04 10.67
CA THR A 162 18.08 -4.27 9.86
C THR A 162 18.69 -3.06 9.18
N ALA A 163 19.82 -2.55 9.67
CA ALA A 163 20.55 -1.46 9.02
C ALA A 163 21.06 -1.82 7.61
N TYR A 164 21.26 -3.11 7.35
CA TYR A 164 21.80 -3.65 6.09
C TYR A 164 20.70 -4.25 5.20
N LYS A 165 19.50 -4.47 5.74
CA LYS A 165 18.35 -4.99 4.97
C LYS A 165 17.84 -3.95 3.97
N ALA A 166 17.48 -4.42 2.78
CA ALA A 166 16.80 -3.61 1.79
C ALA A 166 15.39 -3.22 2.28
N GLU A 167 14.92 -2.04 1.89
CA GLU A 167 13.56 -1.62 2.22
C GLU A 167 12.53 -2.42 1.43
N SER A 168 11.49 -2.92 2.09
CA SER A 168 10.32 -3.45 1.37
C SER A 168 9.55 -2.27 0.79
N GLN A 169 9.33 -2.30 -0.53
CA GLN A 169 8.58 -1.28 -1.26
C GLN A 169 7.31 -1.85 -1.90
N ASP A 170 7.19 -3.18 -1.96
CA ASP A 170 6.12 -3.85 -2.69
C ASP A 170 4.99 -4.30 -1.76
N PHE A 171 3.75 -4.08 -2.19
CA PHE A 171 2.57 -4.59 -1.49
C PHE A 171 2.52 -6.12 -1.53
N VAL A 172 2.65 -6.71 -2.72
CA VAL A 172 2.78 -8.15 -2.98
C VAL A 172 4.20 -8.41 -3.48
N ALA A 173 4.82 -9.50 -3.04
CA ALA A 173 6.16 -9.89 -3.49
C ALA A 173 6.30 -9.81 -5.03
N LYS A 174 7.38 -9.18 -5.51
CA LYS A 174 7.68 -8.91 -6.93
C LYS A 174 6.68 -8.04 -7.69
N ASN A 175 5.74 -7.39 -7.01
CA ASN A 175 4.66 -6.63 -7.64
C ASN A 175 3.82 -7.48 -8.62
N ASP A 176 3.87 -8.82 -8.49
CA ASP A 176 3.05 -9.75 -9.27
C ASP A 176 1.74 -9.98 -8.53
N TYR A 177 0.96 -8.92 -8.39
CA TYR A 177 -0.32 -8.99 -7.68
C TYR A 177 -1.38 -9.82 -8.44
N ALA A 178 -1.10 -10.23 -9.68
CA ALA A 178 -1.95 -11.15 -10.44
C ALA A 178 -2.10 -12.51 -9.74
N VAL A 179 -1.14 -12.89 -8.89
CA VAL A 179 -1.23 -14.10 -8.06
C VAL A 179 -2.42 -14.10 -7.10
N LEU A 180 -3.02 -12.94 -6.82
CA LEU A 180 -4.19 -12.79 -5.95
C LEU A 180 -5.53 -13.02 -6.68
N PHE A 181 -5.50 -13.17 -8.01
CA PHE A 181 -6.69 -13.35 -8.83
C PHE A 181 -6.79 -14.78 -9.35
N ASN A 182 -8.02 -15.27 -9.46
CA ASN A 182 -8.33 -16.56 -10.05
C ASN A 182 -8.42 -16.42 -11.59
N GLU A 183 -8.26 -17.53 -12.32
CA GLU A 183 -8.27 -17.52 -13.79
C GLU A 183 -9.60 -17.02 -14.37
N GLU A 184 -10.72 -17.31 -13.69
CA GLU A 184 -12.05 -16.85 -14.07
C GLU A 184 -12.23 -15.32 -13.95
N GLU A 185 -11.46 -14.69 -13.05
CA GLU A 185 -11.49 -13.24 -12.81
C GLU A 185 -10.62 -12.47 -13.83
N VAL A 186 -9.66 -13.15 -14.48
CA VAL A 186 -8.66 -12.54 -15.36
C VAL A 186 -8.95 -12.92 -16.81
N LYS A 187 -9.89 -12.21 -17.43
CA LYS A 187 -10.33 -12.48 -18.80
C LYS A 187 -9.61 -11.60 -19.82
N GLY A 188 -9.03 -12.22 -20.85
CA GLY A 188 -8.48 -11.49 -21.98
C GLY A 188 -9.55 -10.73 -22.78
N GLY A 189 -9.15 -9.64 -23.42
CA GLY A 189 -10.05 -8.72 -24.13
C GLY A 189 -9.32 -7.89 -25.18
N ASP A 190 -9.97 -6.84 -25.68
CA ASP A 190 -9.46 -6.03 -26.79
C ASP A 190 -8.63 -4.84 -26.34
N ILE A 191 -7.54 -4.59 -27.06
CA ILE A 191 -6.83 -3.31 -27.01
C ILE A 191 -7.26 -2.51 -28.23
N VAL A 192 -7.84 -1.35 -28.01
CA VAL A 192 -8.42 -0.49 -29.06
C VAL A 192 -7.82 0.91 -29.02
N ASP A 193 -7.83 1.60 -30.15
CA ASP A 193 -7.58 3.04 -30.19
C ASP A 193 -8.81 3.85 -29.75
N GLU A 194 -8.68 5.17 -29.76
CA GLU A 194 -9.77 6.09 -29.36
C GLU A 194 -10.96 6.11 -30.31
N ASN A 195 -10.78 5.63 -31.54
CA ASN A 195 -11.86 5.47 -32.51
C ASN A 195 -12.52 4.08 -32.41
N GLY A 196 -12.03 3.22 -31.51
CA GLY A 196 -12.50 1.84 -31.34
C GLY A 196 -11.87 0.85 -32.31
N ASN A 197 -10.84 1.23 -33.08
CA ASN A 197 -10.15 0.29 -33.97
C ASN A 197 -9.36 -0.72 -33.15
N LEU A 198 -9.49 -2.00 -33.48
CA LEU A 198 -8.77 -3.08 -32.83
C LEU A 198 -7.27 -3.01 -33.16
N LEU A 199 -6.43 -2.92 -32.12
CA LEU A 199 -4.98 -2.90 -32.22
C LEU A 199 -4.32 -4.21 -31.72
N GLY A 200 -5.02 -4.97 -30.89
CA GLY A 200 -4.53 -6.25 -30.38
C GLY A 200 -5.37 -6.78 -29.23
N ARG A 201 -4.82 -7.73 -28.47
CA ARG A 201 -5.50 -8.36 -27.33
C ARG A 201 -4.69 -8.19 -26.05
N HIS A 202 -5.38 -8.00 -24.94
CA HIS A 202 -4.78 -8.02 -23.60
C HIS A 202 -5.10 -9.31 -22.85
N ARG A 203 -4.32 -9.61 -21.82
CA ARG A 203 -4.46 -10.80 -20.96
C ARG A 203 -5.32 -10.60 -19.70
N GLY A 204 -6.13 -9.54 -19.66
CA GLY A 204 -6.91 -9.13 -18.47
C GLY A 204 -6.64 -7.71 -18.03
N ILE A 205 -7.70 -6.96 -17.69
CA ILE A 205 -7.63 -5.52 -17.36
C ILE A 205 -6.76 -5.22 -16.14
N ILE A 206 -6.62 -6.19 -15.22
CA ILE A 206 -5.84 -6.03 -13.98
C ILE A 206 -4.35 -5.74 -14.24
N HIS A 207 -3.85 -6.00 -15.45
CA HIS A 207 -2.47 -5.78 -15.85
C HIS A 207 -2.19 -4.38 -16.41
N TYR A 208 -3.18 -3.50 -16.35
CA TYR A 208 -3.15 -2.18 -16.96
C TYR A 208 -3.51 -1.10 -15.94
N THR A 209 -2.96 0.09 -16.14
CA THR A 209 -3.26 1.29 -15.36
C THR A 209 -3.16 2.50 -16.28
N ILE A 210 -3.99 3.52 -16.06
CA ILE A 210 -3.97 4.75 -16.85
C ILE A 210 -2.54 5.34 -16.87
N GLY A 211 -2.05 5.72 -18.05
CA GLY A 211 -0.70 6.21 -18.28
C GLY A 211 0.37 5.12 -18.49
N GLN A 212 0.02 3.84 -18.39
CA GLN A 212 0.94 2.74 -18.67
C GLN A 212 1.33 2.72 -20.16
N ARG A 213 2.64 2.73 -20.42
CA ARG A 213 3.23 2.63 -21.79
C ARG A 213 3.79 1.25 -22.10
N ARG A 214 4.42 0.61 -21.11
CA ARG A 214 5.12 -0.67 -21.28
C ARG A 214 4.16 -1.85 -21.07
N GLY A 215 4.47 -2.98 -21.69
CA GLY A 215 3.71 -4.22 -21.50
C GLY A 215 2.34 -4.23 -22.17
N LEU A 216 2.09 -3.35 -23.17
CA LEU A 216 0.84 -3.37 -23.93
C LEU A 216 0.71 -4.59 -24.83
N GLY A 217 1.83 -5.12 -25.34
CA GLY A 217 1.83 -6.31 -26.20
C GLY A 217 1.37 -6.05 -27.64
N ILE A 218 1.34 -4.78 -28.06
CA ILE A 218 0.98 -4.35 -29.42
C ILE A 218 2.12 -3.59 -30.08
N ALA A 219 2.24 -3.72 -31.40
CA ALA A 219 3.17 -2.93 -32.20
C ALA A 219 2.50 -1.60 -32.61
N SER A 220 3.26 -0.51 -32.54
CA SER A 220 2.84 0.79 -33.07
C SER A 220 4.08 1.57 -33.51
N ASP A 221 3.90 2.37 -34.56
CA ASP A 221 4.84 3.33 -35.10
C ASP A 221 5.13 4.51 -34.13
N ARG A 222 4.25 4.72 -33.15
CA ARG A 222 4.37 5.78 -32.15
C ARG A 222 4.15 5.25 -30.73
N PRO A 223 4.61 5.97 -29.69
CA PRO A 223 4.33 5.61 -28.31
C PRO A 223 2.83 5.66 -28.00
N LEU A 224 2.29 4.55 -27.49
CA LEU A 224 0.92 4.45 -27.00
C LEU A 224 0.89 4.32 -25.48
N TYR A 225 -0.16 4.87 -24.88
CA TYR A 225 -0.40 4.86 -23.44
C TYR A 225 -1.83 4.42 -23.17
N VAL A 226 -2.07 3.68 -22.09
CA VAL A 226 -3.44 3.39 -21.63
C VAL A 226 -4.12 4.70 -21.24
N THR A 227 -5.16 5.10 -21.98
CA THR A 227 -5.94 6.31 -21.72
C THR A 227 -7.25 6.00 -21.00
N ASN A 228 -7.79 4.79 -21.16
CA ASN A 228 -8.97 4.32 -20.45
C ASN A 228 -8.95 2.80 -20.24
N ILE A 229 -9.62 2.33 -19.18
CA ILE A 229 -9.90 0.91 -18.92
C ILE A 229 -11.41 0.75 -18.87
N ASP A 230 -11.97 0.16 -19.90
CA ASP A 230 -13.40 -0.12 -20.03
C ASP A 230 -13.66 -1.53 -19.51
N ALA A 231 -13.88 -1.64 -18.21
CA ALA A 231 -14.12 -2.93 -17.54
C ALA A 231 -15.43 -3.59 -17.97
N GLU A 232 -16.45 -2.80 -18.34
CA GLU A 232 -17.77 -3.30 -18.76
C GLU A 232 -17.68 -4.09 -20.07
N ASN A 233 -16.96 -3.55 -21.06
CA ASN A 233 -16.76 -4.20 -22.34
C ASN A 233 -15.46 -5.03 -22.40
N ASN A 234 -14.71 -5.09 -21.29
CA ASN A 234 -13.40 -5.73 -21.19
C ASN A 234 -12.42 -5.25 -22.28
N ARG A 235 -12.19 -3.93 -22.32
CA ARG A 235 -11.29 -3.27 -23.28
C ARG A 235 -10.27 -2.36 -22.61
N ILE A 236 -9.09 -2.29 -23.21
CA ILE A 236 -8.06 -1.30 -22.91
C ILE A 236 -8.01 -0.30 -24.06
N VAL A 237 -8.26 0.98 -23.75
CA VAL A 237 -8.16 2.05 -24.74
C VAL A 237 -6.77 2.65 -24.63
N VAL A 238 -6.11 2.78 -25.78
CA VAL A 238 -4.78 3.38 -25.87
C VAL A 238 -4.77 4.60 -26.78
N GLY A 239 -3.94 5.57 -26.44
CA GLY A 239 -3.83 6.81 -27.18
C GLY A 239 -2.45 7.45 -27.03
N SER A 240 -2.37 8.68 -27.52
CA SER A 240 -1.18 9.51 -27.42
C SER A 240 -0.95 10.00 -25.98
N ARG A 241 0.19 10.66 -25.73
CA ARG A 241 0.47 11.23 -24.41
C ARG A 241 -0.47 12.39 -24.10
N GLU A 242 -0.84 13.14 -25.13
CA GLU A 242 -1.71 14.31 -25.07
C GLU A 242 -3.10 13.94 -24.53
N ASN A 243 -3.54 12.70 -24.79
CA ASN A 243 -4.83 12.18 -24.36
C ASN A 243 -4.87 11.77 -22.87
N LEU A 244 -3.72 11.75 -22.19
CA LEU A 244 -3.65 11.46 -20.75
C LEU A 244 -3.98 12.68 -19.87
N PHE A 245 -3.93 13.88 -20.43
CA PHE A 245 -4.10 15.10 -19.63
C PHE A 245 -5.57 15.34 -19.30
N SER A 246 -5.85 15.63 -18.03
CA SER A 246 -7.16 16.05 -17.55
C SER A 246 -7.09 17.43 -16.92
N LYS A 247 -8.17 18.21 -17.02
CA LYS A 247 -8.31 19.52 -16.36
C LYS A 247 -8.59 19.42 -14.86
N GLY A 248 -8.97 18.24 -14.38
CA GLY A 248 -9.31 18.02 -12.97
C GLY A 248 -9.80 16.60 -12.68
N LEU A 249 -10.31 16.39 -11.47
CA LEU A 249 -10.90 15.12 -11.04
C LEU A 249 -12.05 15.38 -10.07
N ILE A 250 -12.92 14.38 -9.90
CA ILE A 250 -13.90 14.31 -8.81
C ILE A 250 -13.38 13.31 -7.79
N ALA A 251 -13.17 13.76 -6.56
CA ALA A 251 -12.76 12.91 -5.45
C ALA A 251 -13.97 12.55 -4.59
N LYS A 252 -14.04 11.28 -4.17
CA LYS A 252 -15.00 10.76 -3.20
C LYS A 252 -14.29 10.28 -1.93
N ASP A 253 -15.06 10.01 -0.88
CA ASP A 253 -14.54 9.49 0.40
C ASP A 253 -13.48 10.40 1.04
N LEU A 254 -13.72 11.71 0.98
CA LEU A 254 -12.81 12.72 1.52
C LEU A 254 -12.60 12.51 3.04
N ASN A 255 -11.33 12.54 3.47
CA ASN A 255 -10.98 12.58 4.88
C ASN A 255 -10.41 13.95 5.22
N LEU A 256 -11.22 14.75 5.92
CA LEU A 256 -10.82 16.07 6.40
C LEU A 256 -10.13 15.90 7.76
N MET A 257 -8.93 15.32 7.77
CA MET A 257 -8.24 14.92 9.01
C MET A 257 -8.17 15.98 10.12
N ALA A 258 -8.14 17.27 9.76
CA ALA A 258 -8.10 18.38 10.70
C ALA A 258 -9.48 18.80 11.26
N ILE A 259 -10.60 18.47 10.59
CA ILE A 259 -11.96 18.92 10.92
C ILE A 259 -13.00 17.80 10.71
N ASP A 260 -13.92 17.64 11.64
CA ASP A 260 -14.89 16.53 11.57
C ASP A 260 -15.97 16.73 10.48
N ARG A 261 -16.20 17.98 10.06
CA ARG A 261 -17.11 18.38 8.96
C ARG A 261 -16.68 19.72 8.38
N LEU A 262 -17.01 19.95 7.10
CA LEU A 262 -17.11 21.30 6.55
C LEU A 262 -18.51 21.79 6.93
N ASP A 263 -18.56 22.71 7.87
CA ASP A 263 -19.74 23.52 8.15
C ASP A 263 -20.02 24.53 7.01
#